data_AF-A0A927NTX9-F1
#
_entry.id   AF-A0A927NTX9-F1
#
_cell.length_a   1.000
_cell.length_b   1.000
_cell.length_c   1.000
_cell.angle_alpha   90.00
_cell.angle_beta   90.00
_cell.angle_gamma   90.00
#
_symmetry.space_group_name_H-M   'P 1'
#
loop_
_entity.id
_entity.type
_entity.pdbx_description
1 polymer ?
#
loop_
_entity_poly.entity_id
_entity_poly.type
_entity_poly.pdbx_seq_one_letter_code
_entity_poly.pdbx_strand_id
1 'polypeptide(L)'
;MKKKIIPVISAILCATTLVACTDVDKKVSFSAYWYKNANLPALTTETLVYDVNFVEAAGTQSAGYDSIDYDGTYTTKLQLKNDVYYYDTTLDVKVTFVVDGTTKEETDKVVSHVEFTRETDGFTPIQSVKTIENHSPINGATTETYCSYAAYSITTVYDSDGKGGKCTIVNNDNDASQTKSFDIDTEEFTYLDNEQLLFALRGVNPSVSASPVFLVYDAFKNANYNINATFGSVVTGKNFKFNKNGTEFNGSIDYYAVNLAIDADMPGTSQTVWVAKTTDAQKNSHRNAVLRIETPLYYSMGSLVYELKDATFAE
;
A
#
# COMPACT_ATOMS: atom_id res chain seq x y z
N MET A 1 7.28 -34.23 -21.80
CA MET A 1 5.96 -33.59 -21.63
C MET A 1 6.18 -32.15 -21.19
N LYS A 2 5.76 -31.17 -21.99
CA LYS A 2 5.92 -29.74 -21.71
C LYS A 2 4.95 -29.35 -20.58
N LYS A 3 5.46 -28.98 -19.40
CA LYS A 3 4.65 -28.41 -18.31
C LYS A 3 4.19 -27.02 -18.77
N LYS A 4 2.90 -26.89 -19.04
CA LYS A 4 2.27 -25.60 -19.36
C LYS A 4 2.25 -24.78 -18.08
N ILE A 5 2.93 -23.64 -18.10
CA ILE A 5 2.69 -22.56 -17.14
C ILE A 5 1.24 -22.16 -17.37
N ILE A 6 0.38 -22.40 -16.38
CA ILE A 6 -1.01 -21.93 -16.40
C ILE A 6 -0.94 -20.45 -16.05
N PRO A 7 -1.21 -19.54 -16.99
CA PRO A 7 -1.43 -18.15 -16.62
C PRO A 7 -2.70 -18.11 -15.77
N VAL A 8 -2.65 -17.46 -14.60
CA VAL A 8 -3.85 -17.07 -13.88
C VAL A 8 -4.58 -16.07 -14.77
N ILE A 9 -5.64 -16.54 -15.43
CA ILE A 9 -6.51 -15.78 -16.32
C ILE A 9 -7.43 -14.95 -15.42
N SER A 10 -7.18 -13.64 -15.34
CA SER A 10 -8.16 -12.67 -14.87
C SER A 10 -8.71 -11.96 -16.11
N ALA A 11 -9.99 -12.15 -16.42
CA ALA A 11 -10.61 -11.58 -17.61
C ALA A 11 -12.14 -11.41 -17.49
N ILE A 12 -12.59 -10.16 -17.66
CA ILE A 12 -13.76 -9.67 -18.41
C ILE A 12 -15.09 -9.52 -17.65
N LEU A 13 -15.58 -8.26 -17.51
CA LEU A 13 -16.79 -7.75 -18.20
C LEU A 13 -17.01 -6.22 -18.07
N CYS A 14 -17.09 -5.56 -19.24
CA CYS A 14 -17.85 -4.36 -19.68
C CYS A 14 -17.93 -3.03 -18.87
N ALA A 15 -17.25 -2.02 -19.44
CA ALA A 15 -17.73 -0.71 -19.88
C ALA A 15 -18.73 0.08 -19.00
N THR A 16 -18.22 1.14 -18.35
CA THR A 16 -18.86 2.46 -18.36
C THR A 16 -17.80 3.56 -18.42
N THR A 17 -17.88 4.37 -19.47
CA THR A 17 -17.21 5.66 -19.58
C THR A 17 -17.76 6.62 -18.53
N LEU A 18 -16.94 7.03 -17.57
CA LEU A 18 -17.20 8.24 -16.79
C LEU A 18 -16.11 9.25 -17.12
N VAL A 19 -16.51 10.22 -17.92
CA VAL A 19 -15.77 11.44 -18.22
C VAL A 19 -15.75 12.27 -16.95
N ALA A 20 -14.60 12.35 -16.27
CA ALA A 20 -14.32 13.42 -15.34
C ALA A 20 -13.20 14.29 -15.95
N CYS A 21 -13.60 15.30 -16.72
CA CYS A 21 -12.73 16.43 -17.00
C CYS A 21 -12.59 17.24 -15.71
N THR A 22 -11.59 16.92 -14.91
CA THR A 22 -10.95 17.86 -14.00
C THR A 22 -9.48 17.84 -14.36
N ASP A 23 -8.85 19.02 -14.46
CA ASP A 23 -7.41 19.14 -14.68
C ASP A 23 -6.70 18.30 -13.60
N VAL A 24 -6.30 17.08 -13.97
CA VAL A 24 -5.53 16.20 -13.10
C VAL A 24 -4.16 16.83 -12.97
N ASP A 25 -3.71 17.06 -11.74
CA ASP A 25 -2.35 17.53 -11.50
C ASP A 25 -1.38 16.44 -11.95
N LYS A 26 -0.80 16.69 -13.12
CA LYS A 26 0.14 15.83 -13.81
C LYS A 26 1.37 15.57 -12.92
N LYS A 27 1.96 16.61 -12.32
CA LYS A 27 3.09 16.45 -11.39
C LYS A 27 2.74 16.92 -9.99
N VAL A 28 2.80 15.99 -9.05
CA VAL A 28 2.52 16.21 -7.63
C VAL A 28 3.77 16.78 -6.97
N SER A 29 3.61 17.93 -6.31
CA SER A 29 4.62 18.48 -5.42
C SER A 29 4.39 17.99 -3.99
N PHE A 30 5.46 17.61 -3.30
CA PHE A 30 5.38 17.09 -1.94
C PHE A 30 5.87 18.10 -0.91
N SER A 31 5.34 17.98 0.30
CA SER A 31 5.79 18.72 1.49
C SER A 31 6.18 17.75 2.61
N ALA A 32 7.15 18.12 3.42
CA ALA A 32 7.66 17.29 4.51
C ALA A 32 6.76 17.23 5.75
N TYR A 33 5.47 16.90 5.56
CA TYR A 33 4.50 16.90 6.65
C TYR A 33 4.72 15.79 7.69
N TRP A 34 5.62 14.82 7.47
CA TRP A 34 6.06 13.88 8.51
C TRP A 34 7.05 14.49 9.51
N TYR A 35 7.54 15.69 9.25
CA TYR A 35 8.30 16.46 10.23
C TYR A 35 7.39 17.18 11.20
N LYS A 36 7.87 17.34 12.44
CA LYS A 36 7.20 18.15 13.46
C LYS A 36 7.11 19.62 13.02
N ASN A 37 8.13 20.11 12.32
CA ASN A 37 8.08 21.36 11.60
C ASN A 37 8.43 21.06 10.14
N ALA A 38 7.49 21.25 9.22
CA ALA A 38 7.71 20.94 7.80
C ALA A 38 8.84 21.79 7.17
N ASN A 39 9.26 22.88 7.82
CA ASN A 39 10.32 23.78 7.36
C ASN A 39 11.70 23.47 7.94
N LEU A 40 11.84 22.51 8.87
CA LEU A 40 13.12 22.17 9.49
C LEU A 40 13.28 20.63 9.57
N PRO A 41 14.44 20.06 9.20
CA PRO A 41 14.66 18.63 9.35
C PRO A 41 14.66 18.26 10.84
N ALA A 42 13.70 17.43 11.25
CA ALA A 42 13.52 17.02 12.65
C ALA A 42 13.01 15.57 12.76
N LEU A 43 13.40 14.71 11.82
CA LEU A 43 13.15 13.28 11.92
C LEU A 43 14.42 12.53 11.54
N THR A 44 14.97 11.82 12.52
CA THR A 44 16.02 10.83 12.28
C THR A 44 15.40 9.49 11.93
N THR A 45 14.40 9.03 12.69
CA THR A 45 13.65 7.79 12.44
C THR A 45 12.18 7.89 12.86
N GLU A 46 11.29 7.24 12.13
CA GLU A 46 9.89 7.02 12.50
C GLU A 46 9.57 5.53 12.48
N THR A 47 8.70 5.07 13.37
CA THR A 47 8.12 3.73 13.33
C THR A 47 6.62 3.81 13.61
N LEU A 48 5.81 3.30 12.70
CA LEU A 48 4.36 3.16 12.86
C LEU A 48 3.99 1.67 12.85
N VAL A 49 3.21 1.25 13.83
CA VAL A 49 2.70 -0.13 13.95
C VAL A 49 1.19 -0.10 13.91
N TYR A 50 0.62 -1.00 13.12
CA TYR A 50 -0.81 -1.15 12.91
C TYR A 50 -1.24 -2.55 13.34
N ASP A 51 -2.38 -2.64 14.02
CA ASP A 51 -3.10 -3.91 14.15
C ASP A 51 -3.84 -4.19 12.83
N VAL A 52 -3.79 -5.43 12.36
CA VAL A 52 -4.44 -5.89 11.13
C VAL A 52 -5.56 -6.85 11.51
N ASN A 53 -6.78 -6.51 11.12
CA ASN A 53 -7.98 -7.29 11.45
C ASN A 53 -8.86 -7.48 10.21
N PHE A 54 -9.58 -8.58 10.17
CA PHE A 54 -10.59 -8.82 9.15
C PHE A 54 -11.96 -8.23 9.53
N VAL A 55 -12.61 -7.60 8.57
CA VAL A 55 -14.01 -7.16 8.68
C VAL A 55 -14.81 -7.85 7.58
N GLU A 56 -15.67 -8.79 7.98
CA GLU A 56 -16.53 -9.55 7.07
C GLU A 56 -17.51 -8.64 6.30
N ALA A 57 -17.72 -8.94 5.02
CA ALA A 57 -18.72 -8.22 4.23
C ALA A 57 -20.15 -8.58 4.66
N ALA A 58 -21.07 -7.62 4.55
CA ALA A 58 -22.49 -7.90 4.75
C ALA A 58 -23.06 -8.73 3.57
N GLY A 59 -23.24 -10.04 3.76
CA GLY A 59 -23.81 -10.93 2.74
C GLY A 59 -23.31 -12.37 2.84
N THR A 60 -23.78 -13.25 1.95
CA THR A 60 -23.45 -14.68 1.97
C THR A 60 -22.00 -14.92 1.53
N GLN A 61 -21.16 -15.44 2.41
CA GLN A 61 -19.86 -16.02 2.06
C GLN A 61 -20.05 -17.01 0.90
N SER A 62 -19.42 -16.73 -0.24
CA SER A 62 -19.64 -17.48 -1.47
C SER A 62 -18.31 -17.85 -2.11
N ALA A 63 -17.58 -18.76 -1.46
CA ALA A 63 -16.43 -19.45 -2.06
C ALA A 63 -16.14 -20.85 -1.47
N GLY A 64 -17.06 -21.46 -0.72
CA GLY A 64 -16.87 -22.77 -0.10
C GLY A 64 -16.20 -22.75 1.28
N TYR A 65 -16.08 -21.57 1.91
CA TYR A 65 -15.64 -21.43 3.30
C TYR A 65 -16.84 -21.24 4.21
N ASP A 66 -16.73 -21.76 5.43
CA ASP A 66 -17.63 -21.43 6.54
C ASP A 66 -17.23 -20.08 7.16
N SER A 67 -15.93 -19.84 7.27
CA SER A 67 -15.37 -18.54 7.66
C SER A 67 -13.91 -18.39 7.24
N ILE A 68 -13.49 -17.14 7.09
CA ILE A 68 -12.08 -16.75 6.98
C ILE A 68 -11.82 -15.61 7.96
N ASP A 69 -10.65 -15.61 8.59
CA ASP A 69 -10.22 -14.57 9.51
C ASP A 69 -8.74 -14.22 9.31
N TYR A 70 -8.40 -12.97 9.61
CA TYR A 70 -7.05 -12.43 9.53
C TYR A 70 -6.74 -11.62 10.78
N ASP A 71 -5.64 -11.96 11.44
CA ASP A 71 -5.14 -11.26 12.63
C ASP A 71 -3.63 -11.09 12.52
N GLY A 72 -3.12 -9.88 12.77
CA GLY A 72 -1.71 -9.64 12.62
C GLY A 72 -1.28 -8.20 12.82
N THR A 73 -0.09 -7.90 12.32
CA THR A 73 0.52 -6.57 12.44
C THR A 73 1.12 -6.11 11.14
N TYR A 74 1.06 -4.81 10.91
CA TYR A 74 1.80 -4.13 9.85
C TYR A 74 2.68 -3.07 10.48
N THR A 75 3.98 -3.10 10.19
CA THR A 75 4.96 -2.15 10.71
C THR A 75 5.60 -1.41 9.56
N THR A 76 5.80 -0.10 9.74
CA THR A 76 6.55 0.75 8.82
C THR A 76 7.66 1.46 9.57
N LYS A 77 8.80 1.64 8.94
CA LYS A 77 9.94 2.38 9.49
C LYS A 77 10.50 3.31 8.43
N LEU A 78 10.59 4.59 8.75
CA LEU A 78 11.20 5.58 7.88
C LEU A 78 12.49 6.09 8.50
N GLN A 79 13.54 6.20 7.70
CA GLN A 79 14.79 6.81 8.09
C GLN A 79 15.33 7.68 6.97
N LEU A 80 15.91 8.85 7.29
CA LEU A 80 16.63 9.68 6.34
C LEU A 80 18.14 9.54 6.57
N LYS A 81 18.90 9.13 5.55
CA LYS A 81 20.38 9.13 5.57
C LYS A 81 20.91 9.69 4.26
N ASN A 82 21.85 10.63 4.31
CA ASN A 82 22.51 11.20 3.13
C ASN A 82 21.50 11.65 2.05
N ASP A 83 20.44 12.35 2.46
CA ASP A 83 19.36 12.83 1.59
C ASP A 83 18.57 11.72 0.85
N VAL A 84 18.64 10.48 1.32
CA VAL A 84 17.83 9.36 0.83
C VAL A 84 16.95 8.83 1.96
N TYR A 85 15.66 8.68 1.67
CA TYR A 85 14.75 7.96 2.55
C TYR A 85 14.91 6.46 2.36
N TYR A 86 15.00 5.76 3.48
CA TYR A 86 14.96 4.31 3.60
C TYR A 86 13.64 3.99 4.30
N TYR A 87 12.76 3.28 3.60
CA TYR A 87 11.45 2.92 4.11
C TYR A 87 11.28 1.41 4.11
N ASP A 88 11.24 0.85 5.32
CA ASP A 88 11.01 -0.57 5.55
C ASP A 88 9.56 -0.81 5.92
N THR A 89 8.96 -1.87 5.38
CA THR A 89 7.64 -2.34 5.82
C THR A 89 7.67 -3.83 6.14
N THR A 90 6.81 -4.26 7.06
CA THR A 90 6.62 -5.67 7.40
C THR A 90 5.17 -5.91 7.75
N LEU A 91 4.49 -6.72 6.95
CA LEU A 91 3.21 -7.34 7.23
C LEU A 91 3.46 -8.75 7.74
N ASP A 92 2.85 -9.11 8.87
CA ASP A 92 2.88 -10.45 9.46
C ASP A 92 1.46 -10.77 9.94
N VAL A 93 0.79 -11.70 9.26
CA VAL A 93 -0.64 -11.98 9.44
C VAL A 93 -0.87 -13.47 9.53
N LYS A 94 -1.57 -13.89 10.58
CA LYS A 94 -2.16 -15.23 10.66
C LYS A 94 -3.45 -15.24 9.85
N VAL A 95 -3.57 -16.22 8.96
CA VAL A 95 -4.80 -16.45 8.19
C VAL A 95 -5.45 -17.73 8.69
N THR A 96 -6.73 -17.66 9.02
CA THR A 96 -7.51 -18.83 9.45
C THR A 96 -8.59 -19.11 8.42
N PHE A 97 -8.61 -20.32 7.86
CA PHE A 97 -9.63 -20.81 6.96
C PHE A 97 -10.47 -21.88 7.68
N VAL A 98 -11.79 -21.80 7.57
CA VAL A 98 -12.71 -22.85 8.02
C VAL A 98 -13.48 -23.37 6.82
N VAL A 99 -13.33 -24.66 6.54
CA VAL A 99 -13.97 -25.36 5.40
C VAL A 99 -14.56 -26.67 5.89
N ASP A 100 -15.86 -26.90 5.68
CA ASP A 100 -16.60 -28.08 6.16
C ASP A 100 -16.35 -28.38 7.65
N GLY A 101 -16.34 -27.33 8.48
CA GLY A 101 -16.05 -27.38 9.91
C GLY A 101 -14.59 -27.68 10.28
N THR A 102 -13.69 -27.79 9.30
CA THR A 102 -12.26 -28.02 9.53
C THR A 102 -11.49 -26.70 9.50
N THR A 103 -10.74 -26.42 10.57
CA THR A 103 -9.87 -25.24 10.66
C THR A 103 -8.48 -25.52 10.08
N LYS A 104 -7.98 -24.59 9.28
CA LYS A 104 -6.63 -24.52 8.73
C LYS A 104 -6.04 -23.15 9.05
N GLU A 105 -4.80 -23.12 9.51
CA GLU A 105 -4.11 -21.89 9.88
C GLU A 105 -2.83 -21.78 9.07
N GLU A 106 -2.63 -20.61 8.48
CA GLU A 106 -1.44 -20.25 7.71
C GLU A 106 -0.86 -18.94 8.23
N THR A 107 0.35 -18.60 7.77
CA THR A 107 0.99 -17.32 8.07
C THR A 107 1.44 -16.67 6.78
N ASP A 108 0.99 -15.43 6.59
CA ASP A 108 1.35 -14.58 5.48
C ASP A 108 2.33 -13.52 5.94
N LYS A 109 3.34 -13.28 5.11
CA LYS A 109 4.40 -12.33 5.40
C LYS A 109 4.78 -11.54 4.17
N VAL A 110 4.75 -10.21 4.29
CA VAL A 110 5.30 -9.32 3.26
C VAL A 110 6.32 -8.40 3.91
N VAL A 111 7.55 -8.43 3.41
CA VAL A 111 8.62 -7.53 3.86
C VAL A 111 9.06 -6.71 2.66
N SER A 112 9.08 -5.40 2.79
CA SER A 112 9.62 -4.52 1.75
C SER A 112 10.62 -3.51 2.29
N HIS A 113 11.50 -3.08 1.41
CA HIS A 113 12.47 -2.02 1.61
C HIS A 113 12.47 -1.18 0.34
N VAL A 114 12.30 0.13 0.46
CA VAL A 114 12.38 1.06 -0.67
C VAL A 114 13.27 2.25 -0.30
N GLU A 115 14.12 2.63 -1.26
CA GLU A 115 14.96 3.81 -1.20
C GLU A 115 14.47 4.83 -2.21
N PHE A 116 14.36 6.09 -1.79
CA PHE A 116 13.89 7.17 -2.64
C PHE A 116 14.44 8.53 -2.22
N THR A 117 14.47 9.46 -3.16
CA THR A 117 14.97 10.82 -2.95
C THR A 117 14.04 11.64 -2.04
N ARG A 118 14.45 12.85 -1.71
CA ARG A 118 13.66 13.74 -0.85
C ARG A 118 12.39 14.22 -1.53
N GLU A 119 11.50 14.79 -0.73
CA GLU A 119 10.28 15.44 -1.15
C GLU A 119 10.51 16.57 -2.17
N THR A 120 11.64 17.28 -2.03
CA THR A 120 12.07 18.33 -2.95
C THR A 120 12.45 17.78 -4.33
N ASP A 121 12.79 16.51 -4.40
CA ASP A 121 13.17 15.78 -5.61
C ASP A 121 12.05 14.85 -6.09
N GLY A 122 10.82 15.05 -5.59
CA GLY A 122 9.63 14.34 -6.04
C GLY A 122 9.50 12.90 -5.55
N PHE A 123 10.25 12.48 -4.53
CA PHE A 123 10.33 11.07 -4.09
C PHE A 123 10.67 10.10 -5.22
N THR A 124 11.62 10.49 -6.08
CA THR A 124 12.09 9.64 -7.16
C THR A 124 12.67 8.35 -6.57
N PRO A 125 12.16 7.17 -6.97
CA PRO A 125 12.62 5.91 -6.40
C PRO A 125 14.00 5.52 -6.96
N ILE A 126 14.79 4.86 -6.12
CA ILE A 126 16.18 4.45 -6.40
C ILE A 126 16.26 2.92 -6.48
N GLN A 127 15.72 2.25 -5.47
CA GLN A 127 15.57 0.79 -5.48
C GLN A 127 14.41 0.35 -4.58
N SER A 128 13.85 -0.81 -4.88
CA SER A 128 12.95 -1.51 -3.98
C SER A 128 13.22 -3.01 -3.96
N VAL A 129 13.11 -3.61 -2.78
CA VAL A 129 13.19 -5.05 -2.55
C VAL A 129 11.95 -5.46 -1.78
N LYS A 130 11.32 -6.55 -2.18
CA LYS A 130 10.13 -7.08 -1.53
C LYS A 130 10.15 -8.59 -1.53
N THR A 131 9.76 -9.19 -0.42
CA THR A 131 9.52 -10.64 -0.30
C THR A 131 8.09 -10.85 0.16
N ILE A 132 7.39 -11.77 -0.49
CA ILE A 132 6.00 -12.12 -0.25
C ILE A 132 5.94 -13.62 0.03
N GLU A 133 5.23 -13.98 1.08
CA GLU A 133 4.65 -15.30 1.34
C GLU A 133 3.16 -15.07 1.62
N ASN A 134 2.28 -15.67 0.82
CA ASN A 134 0.86 -15.34 0.83
C ASN A 134 0.00 -16.57 0.53
N HIS A 135 -1.08 -16.74 1.29
CA HIS A 135 -2.10 -17.76 1.14
C HIS A 135 -3.42 -17.09 0.77
N SER A 136 -3.76 -17.09 -0.51
CA SER A 136 -4.99 -16.47 -1.01
C SER A 136 -6.15 -17.46 -1.05
N PRO A 137 -7.37 -17.07 -0.64
CA PRO A 137 -8.54 -17.90 -0.80
C PRO A 137 -8.80 -18.19 -2.28
N ILE A 138 -9.23 -19.42 -2.56
CA ILE A 138 -9.66 -19.88 -3.88
C ILE A 138 -11.17 -20.08 -3.93
N ASN A 139 -11.73 -20.01 -5.14
CA ASN A 139 -13.13 -20.35 -5.37
C ASN A 139 -13.32 -21.87 -5.39
N GLY A 140 -14.32 -22.38 -4.65
CA GLY A 140 -14.63 -23.81 -4.59
C GLY A 140 -13.70 -24.57 -3.64
N ALA A 141 -13.38 -23.97 -2.49
CA ALA A 141 -12.52 -24.59 -1.49
C ALA A 141 -13.04 -25.95 -1.00
N THR A 142 -12.12 -26.86 -0.72
CA THR A 142 -12.36 -28.12 -0.01
C THR A 142 -11.38 -28.25 1.15
N THR A 143 -11.60 -29.21 2.06
CA THR A 143 -10.68 -29.45 3.19
C THR A 143 -9.24 -29.78 2.76
N GLU A 144 -9.04 -30.29 1.54
CA GLU A 144 -7.74 -30.62 0.94
C GLU A 144 -7.14 -29.48 0.11
N THR A 145 -7.96 -28.59 -0.44
CA THR A 145 -7.52 -27.49 -1.32
C THR A 145 -8.35 -26.26 -1.01
N TYR A 146 -7.84 -25.43 -0.11
CA TYR A 146 -8.54 -24.28 0.46
C TYR A 146 -7.81 -22.95 0.24
N CYS A 147 -6.60 -22.95 -0.31
CA CYS A 147 -5.90 -21.72 -0.65
C CYS A 147 -4.94 -21.94 -1.81
N SER A 148 -4.53 -20.84 -2.44
CA SER A 148 -3.36 -20.79 -3.31
C SER A 148 -2.20 -20.18 -2.54
N TYR A 149 -1.08 -20.89 -2.52
CA TYR A 149 0.16 -20.39 -1.96
C TYR A 149 1.00 -19.69 -3.04
N ALA A 150 1.65 -18.59 -2.66
CA ALA A 150 2.54 -17.82 -3.49
C ALA A 150 3.72 -17.30 -2.66
N ALA A 151 4.95 -17.66 -3.07
CA ALA A 151 6.17 -17.12 -2.50
C ALA A 151 7.07 -16.48 -3.58
N TYR A 152 7.35 -15.18 -3.42
CA TYR A 152 8.14 -14.42 -4.40
C TYR A 152 9.07 -13.41 -3.74
N SER A 153 10.23 -13.21 -4.35
CA SER A 153 11.09 -12.05 -4.09
C SER A 153 11.16 -11.17 -5.34
N ILE A 154 10.99 -9.86 -5.15
CA ILE A 154 10.97 -8.85 -6.20
C ILE A 154 12.06 -7.83 -5.87
N THR A 155 12.89 -7.51 -6.86
CA THR A 155 13.91 -6.47 -6.75
C THR A 155 13.82 -5.56 -7.96
N THR A 156 13.57 -4.28 -7.71
CA THR A 156 13.51 -3.23 -8.73
C THR A 156 14.65 -2.26 -8.50
N VAL A 157 15.45 -2.03 -9.53
CA VAL A 157 16.52 -1.02 -9.53
C VAL A 157 16.19 0.00 -10.61
N TYR A 158 16.13 1.26 -10.22
CA TYR A 158 15.79 2.36 -11.11
C TYR A 158 17.04 2.94 -11.76
N ASP A 159 16.89 3.36 -13.02
CA ASP A 159 17.97 4.03 -13.73
C ASP A 159 18.20 5.44 -13.14
N SER A 160 19.45 5.91 -13.17
CA SER A 160 19.84 7.18 -12.54
C SER A 160 19.16 8.42 -13.14
N ASP A 161 18.63 8.30 -14.36
CA ASP A 161 17.87 9.37 -15.01
C ASP A 161 16.36 9.33 -14.69
N GLY A 162 15.91 8.33 -13.93
CA GLY A 162 14.52 8.15 -13.53
C GLY A 162 13.58 7.74 -14.65
N LYS A 163 14.09 7.33 -15.82
CA LYS A 163 13.28 7.03 -17.02
C LYS A 163 13.03 5.55 -17.26
N GLY A 164 13.46 4.69 -16.35
CA GLY A 164 13.34 3.26 -16.51
C GLY A 164 13.97 2.50 -15.35
N GLY A 165 14.14 1.20 -15.55
CA GLY A 165 14.87 0.36 -14.63
C GLY A 165 14.86 -1.11 -15.02
N LYS A 166 15.23 -1.93 -14.04
CA LYS A 166 15.21 -3.40 -14.13
C LYS A 166 14.49 -3.98 -12.94
N CYS A 167 13.56 -4.87 -13.21
CA CYS A 167 12.85 -5.63 -12.21
C CYS A 167 13.19 -7.11 -12.34
N THR A 168 13.60 -7.72 -11.23
CA THR A 168 13.83 -9.16 -11.11
C THR A 168 12.78 -9.76 -10.19
N ILE A 169 12.08 -10.80 -10.65
CA ILE A 169 11.16 -11.59 -9.84
C ILE A 169 11.75 -13.00 -9.72
N VAL A 170 11.84 -13.50 -8.49
CA VAL A 170 12.22 -14.87 -8.15
C VAL A 170 11.00 -15.54 -7.53
N ASN A 171 10.62 -16.72 -8.05
CA ASN A 171 9.67 -17.60 -7.39
C ASN A 171 10.45 -18.43 -6.35
N ASN A 172 10.10 -18.30 -5.09
CA ASN A 172 10.86 -18.89 -3.99
C ASN A 172 10.55 -20.39 -3.79
N ASP A 173 9.52 -20.93 -4.44
CA ASP A 173 9.17 -22.37 -4.37
C ASP A 173 10.06 -23.23 -5.25
N ASN A 174 10.58 -22.66 -6.33
CA ASN A 174 11.30 -23.40 -7.38
C ASN A 174 12.54 -22.68 -7.93
N ASP A 175 12.94 -21.58 -7.30
CA ASP A 175 14.08 -20.73 -7.68
C ASP A 175 14.04 -20.20 -9.13
N ALA A 176 12.88 -20.24 -9.80
CA ALA A 176 12.76 -19.69 -11.14
C ALA A 176 12.81 -18.16 -11.07
N SER A 177 13.71 -17.56 -11.84
CA SER A 177 13.86 -16.10 -11.91
C SER A 177 13.61 -15.57 -13.31
N GLN A 178 13.10 -14.33 -13.36
CA GLN A 178 13.00 -13.54 -14.58
C GLN A 178 13.42 -12.11 -14.28
N THR A 179 14.17 -11.51 -15.21
CA THR A 179 14.52 -10.09 -15.16
C THR A 179 13.98 -9.41 -16.40
N LYS A 180 13.32 -8.27 -16.23
CA LYS A 180 12.79 -7.45 -17.31
C LYS A 180 13.23 -6.01 -17.12
N SER A 181 13.51 -5.35 -18.23
CA SER A 181 13.64 -3.90 -18.28
C SER A 181 12.28 -3.27 -18.55
N PHE A 182 12.09 -2.06 -18.03
CA PHE A 182 10.90 -1.27 -18.25
C PHE A 182 11.30 0.20 -18.40
N ASP A 183 10.46 0.94 -19.12
CA ASP A 183 10.59 2.38 -19.31
C ASP A 183 9.52 3.09 -18.49
N ILE A 184 9.81 4.31 -18.07
CA ILE A 184 8.91 5.18 -17.31
C ILE A 184 8.69 6.46 -18.11
N ASP A 185 7.44 6.73 -18.46
CA ASP A 185 7.06 8.02 -19.01
C ASP A 185 6.80 9.03 -17.87
N THR A 186 7.86 9.73 -17.48
CA THR A 186 7.84 10.74 -16.41
C THR A 186 7.39 12.13 -16.90
N GLU A 187 7.01 12.28 -18.17
CA GLU A 187 6.60 13.59 -18.70
C GLU A 187 5.23 14.00 -18.15
N GLU A 188 4.32 13.02 -18.01
CA GLU A 188 2.95 13.29 -17.62
C GLU A 188 2.67 13.11 -16.12
N PHE A 189 3.21 12.09 -15.46
CA PHE A 189 2.86 11.80 -14.06
C PHE A 189 4.05 11.71 -13.12
N THR A 190 3.83 12.02 -11.84
CA THR A 190 4.82 11.70 -10.78
C THR A 190 4.93 10.19 -10.66
N TYR A 191 6.14 9.67 -10.90
CA TYR A 191 6.42 8.24 -10.78
C TYR A 191 6.78 7.87 -9.33
N LEU A 192 6.14 6.84 -8.81
CA LEU A 192 6.42 6.30 -7.49
C LEU A 192 6.60 4.78 -7.55
N ASP A 193 7.44 4.24 -6.67
CA ASP A 193 7.42 2.80 -6.39
C ASP A 193 6.11 2.42 -5.65
N ASN A 194 5.62 1.20 -5.87
CA ASN A 194 4.42 0.70 -5.19
C ASN A 194 4.58 0.74 -3.65
N GLU A 195 5.78 0.42 -3.15
CA GLU A 195 6.05 0.29 -1.72
C GLU A 195 6.19 1.65 -1.00
N GLN A 196 6.29 2.76 -1.75
CA GLN A 196 6.32 4.12 -1.17
C GLN A 196 4.99 4.88 -1.31
N LEU A 197 4.00 4.34 -2.03
CA LEU A 197 2.76 5.06 -2.38
C LEU A 197 2.01 5.56 -1.14
N LEU A 198 1.81 4.71 -0.13
CA LEU A 198 1.11 5.08 1.10
C LEU A 198 1.85 6.15 1.91
N PHE A 199 3.19 6.12 1.89
CA PHE A 199 4.00 7.16 2.50
C PHE A 199 3.87 8.48 1.75
N ALA A 200 3.93 8.45 0.41
CA ALA A 200 3.88 9.64 -0.43
C ALA A 200 2.60 10.46 -0.25
N LEU A 201 1.46 9.81 0.03
CA LEU A 201 0.20 10.48 0.35
C LEU A 201 0.30 11.49 1.50
N ARG A 202 1.21 11.25 2.44
CA ARG A 202 1.42 12.13 3.61
C ARG A 202 1.98 13.49 3.22
N GLY A 203 2.70 13.55 2.09
CA GLY A 203 3.31 14.77 1.57
C GLY A 203 2.43 15.55 0.60
N VAL A 204 1.28 15.02 0.19
CA VAL A 204 0.35 15.72 -0.70
C VAL A 204 -0.37 16.82 0.07
N ASN A 205 -0.52 17.99 -0.53
CA ASN A 205 -1.39 19.06 -0.04
C ASN A 205 -2.75 19.00 -0.76
N PRO A 206 -3.84 18.55 -0.11
CA PRO A 206 -5.14 18.40 -0.76
C PRO A 206 -5.79 19.73 -1.15
N SER A 207 -5.33 20.86 -0.61
CA SER A 207 -5.77 22.20 -1.03
C SER A 207 -5.14 22.65 -2.35
N VAL A 208 -4.07 21.99 -2.79
CA VAL A 208 -3.45 22.21 -4.11
C VAL A 208 -3.96 21.13 -5.07
N SER A 209 -3.86 19.85 -4.67
CA SER A 209 -4.25 18.71 -5.49
C SER A 209 -5.15 17.76 -4.72
N ALA A 210 -6.46 17.83 -4.95
CA ALA A 210 -7.43 16.93 -4.31
C ALA A 210 -7.51 15.56 -5.00
N SER A 211 -7.03 15.45 -6.25
CA SER A 211 -7.10 14.22 -7.05
C SER A 211 -5.80 13.93 -7.80
N PRO A 212 -4.65 13.77 -7.11
CA PRO A 212 -3.39 13.48 -7.79
C PRO A 212 -3.41 12.10 -8.45
N VAL A 213 -2.68 12.00 -9.56
CA VAL A 213 -2.44 10.75 -10.27
C VAL A 213 -0.96 10.41 -10.17
N PHE A 214 -0.66 9.17 -9.82
CA PHE A 214 0.71 8.64 -9.73
C PHE A 214 0.93 7.56 -10.76
N LEU A 215 2.11 7.51 -11.36
CA LEU A 215 2.52 6.39 -12.20
C LEU A 215 3.27 5.36 -11.34
N VAL A 216 2.86 4.10 -11.39
CA VAL A 216 3.46 3.01 -10.61
C VAL A 216 3.72 1.80 -11.51
N TYR A 217 4.89 1.20 -11.39
CA TYR A 217 5.25 -0.01 -12.13
C TYR A 217 4.71 -1.28 -11.45
N ASP A 218 4.02 -2.13 -12.21
CA ASP A 218 3.64 -3.48 -11.82
C ASP A 218 4.65 -4.49 -12.36
N ALA A 219 5.41 -5.10 -11.45
CA ALA A 219 6.43 -6.10 -11.75
C ALA A 219 5.90 -7.34 -12.48
N PHE A 220 4.72 -7.83 -12.11
CA PHE A 220 4.15 -9.06 -12.66
C PHE A 220 3.58 -8.84 -14.06
N LYS A 221 2.97 -7.67 -14.30
CA LYS A 221 2.45 -7.26 -15.61
C LYS A 221 3.52 -6.68 -16.52
N ASN A 222 4.64 -6.22 -15.97
CA ASN A 222 5.67 -5.48 -16.69
C ASN A 222 5.06 -4.28 -17.42
N ALA A 223 4.27 -3.50 -16.69
CA ALA A 223 3.52 -2.36 -17.21
C ALA A 223 3.43 -1.27 -16.13
N ASN A 224 3.29 -0.04 -16.57
CA ASN A 224 2.99 1.07 -15.67
C ASN A 224 1.47 1.27 -15.61
N TYR A 225 0.98 1.55 -14.41
CA TYR A 225 -0.41 1.89 -14.16
C TYR A 225 -0.51 3.27 -13.52
N ASN A 226 -1.54 4.00 -13.92
CA ASN A 226 -1.93 5.21 -13.21
C ASN A 226 -2.69 4.79 -11.94
N ILE A 227 -2.35 5.42 -10.83
CA ILE A 227 -3.04 5.28 -9.56
C ILE A 227 -3.72 6.61 -9.26
N ASN A 228 -5.04 6.60 -9.31
CA ASN A 228 -5.87 7.74 -8.99
C ASN A 228 -6.05 7.81 -7.47
N ALA A 229 -5.51 8.86 -6.86
CA ALA A 229 -5.73 9.16 -5.46
C ALA A 229 -6.75 10.27 -5.33
N THR A 230 -7.85 10.04 -4.61
CA THR A 230 -8.90 11.04 -4.40
C THR A 230 -9.04 11.38 -2.93
N PHE A 231 -8.65 12.59 -2.54
CA PHE A 231 -8.81 13.10 -1.19
C PHE A 231 -10.25 13.57 -0.99
N GLY A 232 -10.95 12.94 -0.04
CA GLY A 232 -12.26 13.40 0.40
C GLY A 232 -12.19 14.69 1.20
N SER A 233 -13.35 15.23 1.58
CA SER A 233 -13.43 16.34 2.52
C SER A 233 -12.79 16.00 3.87
N VAL A 234 -12.26 17.02 4.57
CA VAL A 234 -11.74 16.85 5.94
C VAL A 234 -12.84 16.31 6.84
N VAL A 235 -12.54 15.21 7.52
CA VAL A 235 -13.39 14.69 8.60
C VAL A 235 -12.84 15.18 9.92
N THR A 236 -13.69 15.84 10.71
CA THR A 236 -13.34 16.41 12.01
C THR A 236 -13.99 15.63 13.15
N GLY A 237 -13.43 15.71 14.35
CA GLY A 237 -14.08 15.21 15.57
C GLY A 237 -14.05 13.69 15.77
N LYS A 238 -13.33 12.92 14.94
CA LYS A 238 -13.19 11.46 15.14
C LYS A 238 -12.07 11.18 16.14
N ASN A 239 -12.41 10.45 17.20
CA ASN A 239 -11.42 10.00 18.18
C ASN A 239 -10.62 8.81 17.65
N PHE A 240 -9.31 8.87 17.89
CA PHE A 240 -8.37 7.77 17.66
C PHE A 240 -7.67 7.44 18.97
N LYS A 241 -7.37 6.15 19.16
CA LYS A 241 -6.66 5.64 20.33
C LYS A 241 -5.46 4.82 19.88
N PHE A 242 -4.26 5.22 20.30
CA PHE A 242 -2.99 4.54 19.99
C PHE A 242 -1.91 5.02 20.97
N ASN A 243 -0.78 4.32 21.06
CA ASN A 243 0.37 4.80 21.81
C ASN A 243 1.21 5.74 20.96
N LYS A 244 1.52 6.93 21.48
CA LYS A 244 2.35 7.93 20.82
C LYS A 244 3.60 8.18 21.65
N ASN A 245 4.77 7.85 21.11
CA ASN A 245 6.06 7.96 21.81
C ASN A 245 6.03 7.34 23.23
N GLY A 246 5.43 6.15 23.35
CA GLY A 246 5.31 5.41 24.62
C GLY A 246 4.23 5.92 25.59
N THR A 247 3.42 6.90 25.20
CA THR A 247 2.28 7.40 26.02
C THR A 247 0.96 7.12 25.31
N GLU A 248 -0.06 6.65 26.03
CA GLU A 248 -1.40 6.47 25.47
C GLU A 248 -1.96 7.82 24.98
N PHE A 249 -2.32 7.88 23.70
CA PHE A 249 -3.08 8.96 23.09
C PHE A 249 -4.52 8.50 22.92
N ASN A 250 -5.46 9.33 23.37
CA ASN A 250 -6.89 9.18 23.14
C ASN A 250 -7.49 10.56 22.90
N GLY A 251 -7.82 10.86 21.64
CA GLY A 251 -8.33 12.18 21.28
C GLY A 251 -8.68 12.31 19.81
N SER A 252 -9.28 13.46 19.47
CA SER A 252 -9.71 13.77 18.12
C SER A 252 -8.54 14.09 17.21
N ILE A 253 -8.54 13.52 16.00
CA ILE A 253 -7.61 13.87 14.93
C ILE A 253 -8.43 14.16 13.68
N ASP A 254 -8.24 15.34 13.09
CA ASP A 254 -8.79 15.65 11.78
C ASP A 254 -8.01 14.87 10.71
N TYR A 255 -8.70 14.33 9.70
CA TYR A 255 -8.08 13.51 8.67
C TYR A 255 -8.74 13.67 7.31
N TYR A 256 -8.03 13.21 6.28
CA TYR A 256 -8.56 12.98 4.94
C TYR A 256 -8.75 11.48 4.71
N ALA A 257 -9.92 11.07 4.24
CA ALA A 257 -10.10 9.74 3.66
C ALA A 257 -9.70 9.80 2.19
N VAL A 258 -8.67 9.04 1.81
CA VAL A 258 -8.11 9.00 0.47
C VAL A 258 -8.52 7.69 -0.18
N ASN A 259 -9.23 7.75 -1.30
CA ASN A 259 -9.49 6.57 -2.12
C ASN A 259 -8.32 6.39 -3.09
N LEU A 260 -7.76 5.19 -3.18
CA LEU A 260 -6.75 4.82 -4.17
C LEU A 260 -7.34 3.77 -5.11
N ALA A 261 -7.35 4.07 -6.39
CA ALA A 261 -7.86 3.21 -7.44
C ALA A 261 -6.82 3.08 -8.57
N ILE A 262 -6.64 1.87 -9.09
CA ILE A 262 -5.87 1.66 -10.30
C ILE A 262 -6.72 2.15 -11.48
N ASP A 263 -6.12 2.86 -12.42
CA ASP A 263 -6.72 3.14 -13.72
C ASP A 263 -6.28 2.06 -14.72
N ALA A 264 -7.14 1.07 -14.88
CA ALA A 264 -6.95 -0.04 -15.78
C ALA A 264 -8.31 -0.58 -16.23
N ASP A 265 -8.33 -1.37 -17.30
CA ASP A 265 -9.54 -2.04 -17.79
C ASP A 265 -10.21 -2.93 -16.71
N MET A 266 -9.42 -3.44 -15.77
CA MET A 266 -9.86 -4.30 -14.66
C MET A 266 -9.12 -3.88 -13.38
N PRO A 267 -9.54 -2.79 -12.74
CA PRO A 267 -8.73 -2.13 -11.72
C PRO A 267 -8.78 -2.83 -10.35
N GLY A 268 -9.64 -3.84 -10.19
CA GLY A 268 -9.91 -4.46 -8.90
C GLY A 268 -10.70 -3.53 -7.98
N THR A 269 -10.61 -3.78 -6.68
CA THR A 269 -11.23 -2.97 -5.63
C THR A 269 -10.32 -1.82 -5.22
N SER A 270 -10.88 -0.63 -5.02
CA SER A 270 -10.15 0.51 -4.47
C SER A 270 -9.86 0.31 -2.99
N GLN A 271 -8.71 0.79 -2.52
CA GLN A 271 -8.39 0.85 -1.09
C GLN A 271 -8.68 2.26 -0.54
N THR A 272 -8.96 2.34 0.77
CA THR A 272 -9.16 3.61 1.47
C THR A 272 -8.08 3.80 2.52
N VAL A 273 -7.46 4.99 2.53
CA VAL A 273 -6.38 5.35 3.44
C VAL A 273 -6.77 6.60 4.22
N TRP A 274 -6.67 6.56 5.55
CA TRP A 274 -6.98 7.71 6.39
C TRP A 274 -5.70 8.43 6.79
N VAL A 275 -5.44 9.59 6.22
CA VAL A 275 -4.21 10.38 6.46
C VAL A 275 -4.52 11.52 7.42
N ALA A 276 -3.80 11.62 8.53
CA ALA A 276 -3.96 12.74 9.47
C ALA A 276 -3.72 14.08 8.75
N LYS A 277 -4.57 15.07 9.03
CA LYS A 277 -4.47 16.41 8.46
C LYS A 277 -3.38 17.22 9.17
N THR A 278 -2.62 17.99 8.39
CA THR A 278 -1.76 19.04 8.95
C THR A 278 -2.63 20.17 9.50
N THR A 279 -2.61 20.37 10.82
CA THR A 279 -3.31 21.49 11.48
C THR A 279 -2.43 22.72 11.63
N ASP A 280 -1.13 22.53 11.84
CA ASP A 280 -0.10 23.56 11.90
C ASP A 280 1.18 23.03 11.27
N ALA A 281 1.63 23.64 10.17
CA ALA A 281 2.85 23.22 9.47
C ALA A 281 4.14 23.43 10.29
N GLN A 282 4.13 24.36 11.26
CA GLN A 282 5.26 24.58 12.17
C GLN A 282 5.25 23.63 13.37
N LYS A 283 4.11 22.97 13.62
CA LYS A 283 3.89 22.09 14.76
C LYS A 283 2.97 20.93 14.39
N ASN A 284 3.35 20.17 13.37
CA ASN A 284 2.57 19.03 12.91
C ASN A 284 2.70 17.87 13.91
N SER A 285 1.85 17.88 14.92
CA SER A 285 1.90 16.93 16.04
C SER A 285 1.67 15.50 15.58
N HIS A 286 0.84 15.28 14.56
CA HIS A 286 0.47 13.95 14.06
C HIS A 286 1.24 13.54 12.81
N ARG A 287 2.11 14.43 12.30
CA ARG A 287 3.08 14.13 11.24
C ARG A 287 2.43 13.53 9.98
N ASN A 288 1.18 13.92 9.70
CA ASN A 288 0.33 13.31 8.68
C ASN A 288 0.40 11.77 8.68
N ALA A 289 0.48 11.13 9.85
CA ALA A 289 0.54 9.67 9.92
C ALA A 289 -0.71 9.06 9.26
N VAL A 290 -0.53 7.93 8.60
CA VAL A 290 -1.66 7.09 8.19
C VAL A 290 -2.26 6.51 9.47
N LEU A 291 -3.53 6.81 9.73
CA LEU A 291 -4.25 6.42 10.93
C LEU A 291 -4.95 5.07 10.77
N ARG A 292 -5.37 4.77 9.54
CA ARG A 292 -6.05 3.54 9.18
C ARG A 292 -5.84 3.25 7.69
N ILE A 293 -5.91 1.98 7.29
CA ILE A 293 -5.99 1.52 5.89
C ILE A 293 -7.11 0.48 5.81
N GLU A 294 -7.89 0.48 4.73
CA GLU A 294 -8.90 -0.53 4.46
C GLU A 294 -8.75 -1.03 3.03
N THR A 295 -8.49 -2.33 2.91
CA THR A 295 -8.25 -3.02 1.65
C THR A 295 -9.31 -4.10 1.46
N PRO A 296 -10.28 -3.90 0.54
CA PRO A 296 -11.29 -4.92 0.27
C PRO A 296 -10.67 -6.19 -0.30
N LEU A 297 -11.09 -7.34 0.21
CA LEU A 297 -10.73 -8.64 -0.32
C LEU A 297 -11.55 -9.02 -1.55
N TYR A 298 -10.99 -9.89 -2.38
CA TYR A 298 -11.69 -10.46 -3.54
C TYR A 298 -12.94 -11.24 -3.12
N TYR A 299 -13.82 -11.50 -4.10
CA TYR A 299 -15.06 -12.27 -3.93
C TYR A 299 -16.02 -11.71 -2.88
N SER A 300 -15.95 -10.40 -2.60
CA SER A 300 -16.79 -9.72 -1.61
C SER A 300 -16.72 -10.37 -0.23
N MET A 301 -15.55 -10.90 0.15
CA MET A 301 -15.40 -11.63 1.40
C MET A 301 -15.36 -10.69 2.60
N GLY A 302 -14.92 -9.45 2.41
CA GLY A 302 -14.75 -8.46 3.47
C GLY A 302 -13.61 -7.53 3.14
N SER A 303 -12.99 -6.96 4.18
CA SER A 303 -11.83 -6.09 4.06
C SER A 303 -10.79 -6.43 5.12
N LEU A 304 -9.52 -6.23 4.78
CA LEU A 304 -8.45 -6.11 5.77
C LEU A 304 -8.41 -4.66 6.25
N VAL A 305 -8.47 -4.47 7.57
CA VAL A 305 -8.43 -3.17 8.23
C VAL A 305 -7.16 -3.08 9.06
N TYR A 306 -6.36 -2.07 8.76
CA TYR A 306 -5.12 -1.74 9.44
C TYR A 306 -5.41 -0.53 10.32
N GLU A 307 -5.32 -0.63 11.64
CA GLU A 307 -5.55 0.49 12.56
C GLU A 307 -4.27 0.84 13.29
N LEU A 308 -3.91 2.13 13.30
CA LEU A 308 -2.68 2.59 13.95
C LEU A 308 -2.74 2.27 15.45
N LYS A 309 -1.74 1.53 15.94
CA LYS A 309 -1.61 1.07 17.32
C LYS A 309 -0.49 1.78 18.07
N ASP A 310 0.67 1.94 17.42
CA ASP A 310 1.82 2.62 17.98
C ASP A 310 2.44 3.56 16.95
N ALA A 311 2.80 4.76 17.39
CA ALA A 311 3.52 5.75 16.60
C ALA A 311 4.71 6.29 17.40
N THR A 312 5.91 6.00 16.92
CA THR A 312 7.17 6.48 17.50
C THR A 312 7.87 7.40 16.52
N PHE A 313 8.10 8.63 16.95
CA PHE A 313 8.78 9.67 16.19
C PHE A 313 10.05 10.08 16.94
N ALA A 314 11.22 9.70 16.43
CA ALA A 314 12.50 10.14 16.97
C ALA A 314 12.90 11.48 16.33
N GLU A 315 13.28 12.43 17.18
CA GLU A 315 13.80 13.75 16.78
C GLU A 315 15.33 13.72 16.72
#